data_AF-A0A7W0Y3H0-F1
#
_entry.id   AF-A0A7W0Y3H0-F1
#
_cell.length_a   1.000
_cell.length_b   1.000
_cell.length_c   1.000
_cell.angle_alpha   90.00
_cell.angle_beta   90.00
_cell.angle_gamma   90.00
#
_symmetry.space_group_name_H-M   'P 1'
#
loop_
_entity.id
_entity.type
_entity.pdbx_description
1 polymer ?
#
loop_
_entity_poly.entity_id
_entity_poly.type
_entity_poly.pdbx_seq_one_letter_code
_entity_poly.pdbx_strand_id
1 'polypeptide(L)'
;MTLTTVVGVADGAGPLGGESDEALSTRLRDLALVDLDALISSGDSTGLIAAFADDVHDALREARARIVVLRGMLAGADPLNVLDTTVRQRASDAGGTGAARVQARLVVQAEAARALARLADLAGSLAPKLFEADRRRG
;
A
#
# COMPACT_ATOMS: atom_id res chain seq x y z
N MET A 1 -9.91 39.64 -20.73
CA MET A 1 -9.11 38.93 -19.71
C MET A 1 -9.69 37.55 -19.56
N THR A 2 -9.04 36.54 -20.12
CA THR A 2 -9.45 35.13 -20.05
C THR A 2 -8.32 34.37 -19.39
N LEU A 3 -8.53 33.97 -18.14
CA LEU A 3 -7.58 33.14 -17.38
C LEU A 3 -7.80 31.69 -17.81
N THR A 4 -6.98 31.22 -18.75
CA THR A 4 -6.90 29.80 -19.10
C THR A 4 -6.04 29.11 -18.04
N THR A 5 -6.69 28.51 -17.05
CA THR A 5 -6.01 27.68 -16.05
C THR A 5 -5.58 26.38 -16.71
N VAL A 6 -4.29 26.29 -17.03
CA VAL A 6 -3.65 25.02 -17.42
C VAL A 6 -3.62 24.15 -16.16
N VAL A 7 -4.56 23.20 -16.06
CA VAL A 7 -4.46 22.11 -15.08
C VAL A 7 -3.29 21.25 -15.52
N GLY A 8 -2.12 21.52 -14.91
CA GLY A 8 -0.94 20.69 -15.03
C GLY A 8 -1.31 19.27 -14.58
N VAL A 9 -1.27 18.33 -15.51
CA VAL A 9 -1.21 16.91 -15.20
C VAL A 9 0.10 16.73 -14.44
N ALA A 10 0.00 16.37 -13.16
CA ALA A 10 1.15 15.94 -12.39
C ALA A 10 1.67 14.63 -12.99
N ASP A 11 2.57 14.73 -13.97
CA ASP A 11 3.45 13.66 -14.47
C ASP A 11 4.48 13.32 -13.37
N GLY A 12 4.00 12.72 -12.28
CA GLY A 12 4.80 12.37 -11.12
C GLY A 12 4.54 10.97 -10.55
N ALA A 13 3.69 10.17 -11.19
CA ALA A 13 3.48 8.77 -10.80
C ALA A 13 4.46 7.86 -11.55
N GLY A 14 5.76 8.01 -11.26
CA GLY A 14 6.74 7.00 -11.61
C GLY A 14 6.48 5.67 -10.85
N PRO A 15 7.04 4.54 -11.30
CA PRO A 15 6.77 3.18 -10.79
C PRO A 15 7.30 2.89 -9.37
N LEU A 16 7.59 3.93 -8.57
CA LEU A 16 8.36 3.87 -7.32
C LEU A 16 7.58 3.28 -6.12
N GLY A 17 6.30 2.93 -6.29
CA GLY A 17 5.50 2.33 -5.23
C GLY A 17 5.56 0.80 -5.16
N GLY A 18 5.65 0.12 -6.31
CA GLY A 18 5.47 -1.33 -6.39
C GLY A 18 6.62 -2.14 -5.78
N GLU A 19 7.85 -1.72 -6.00
CA GLU A 19 9.04 -2.39 -5.45
C GLU A 19 9.14 -2.22 -3.93
N SER A 20 8.79 -1.04 -3.43
CA SER A 20 8.69 -0.76 -1.99
C SER A 20 7.56 -1.58 -1.33
N ASP A 21 6.41 -1.72 -2.00
CA ASP A 21 5.28 -2.52 -1.50
C ASP A 21 5.62 -4.02 -1.40
N GLU A 22 6.34 -4.56 -2.39
CA GLU A 22 6.73 -5.97 -2.38
C GLU A 22 7.83 -6.26 -1.35
N ALA A 23 8.81 -5.36 -1.21
CA ALA A 23 9.84 -5.46 -0.17
C ALA A 23 9.22 -5.46 1.23
N LEU A 24 8.29 -4.53 1.50
CA LEU A 24 7.57 -4.47 2.76
C LEU A 24 6.69 -5.71 2.99
N SER A 25 5.98 -6.17 1.95
CA SER A 25 5.18 -7.41 2.03
C SER A 25 6.04 -8.63 2.35
N THR A 26 7.24 -8.72 1.77
CA THR A 26 8.18 -9.80 2.03
C THR A 26 8.68 -9.76 3.48
N ARG A 27 9.12 -8.59 3.95
CA ARG A 27 9.54 -8.40 5.35
C ARG A 27 8.44 -8.79 6.34
N LEU A 28 7.20 -8.36 6.10
CA LEU A 28 6.06 -8.73 6.96
C LEU A 28 5.78 -10.23 6.94
N ARG A 29 5.90 -10.90 5.79
CA ARG A 29 5.76 -12.37 5.70
C ARG A 29 6.87 -13.08 6.46
N ASP A 30 8.11 -12.66 6.30
CA ASP A 30 9.26 -13.27 6.98
C ASP A 30 9.12 -13.17 8.50
N LEU A 31 8.73 -11.99 9.01
CA LEU A 31 8.40 -11.81 10.42
C LEU A 31 7.21 -12.67 10.86
N ALA A 32 6.22 -12.85 9.99
CA ALA A 32 5.07 -13.71 10.26
C ALA A 32 5.44 -15.21 10.29
N LEU A 33 6.56 -15.62 9.71
CA LEU A 33 7.06 -16.99 9.76
C LEU A 33 7.89 -17.28 11.02
N VAL A 34 8.31 -16.25 11.78
CA VAL A 34 9.04 -16.44 13.04
C VAL A 34 8.16 -17.14 14.07
N ASP A 35 8.68 -18.24 14.60
CA ASP A 35 8.09 -19.00 15.70
C ASP A 35 8.74 -18.56 17.03
N LEU A 36 7.95 -17.93 17.90
CA LEU A 36 8.40 -17.43 19.19
C LEU A 36 8.81 -18.56 20.15
N ASP A 37 8.21 -19.74 20.04
CA ASP A 37 8.53 -20.87 20.92
C ASP A 37 9.87 -21.48 20.53
N ALA A 38 10.15 -21.56 19.22
CA ALA A 38 11.46 -21.95 18.70
C ALA A 38 12.54 -20.93 19.11
N LEU A 39 12.25 -19.63 19.04
CA LEU A 39 13.16 -18.55 19.45
C LEU A 39 13.54 -18.61 20.94
N ILE A 40 12.62 -19.09 21.79
CA ILE A 40 12.89 -19.26 23.22
C ILE A 40 13.80 -20.45 23.48
N SER A 41 13.64 -21.52 22.70
CA SER A 41 14.42 -22.74 22.86
C SER A 41 15.91 -22.58 22.51
N SER A 42 16.32 -21.48 21.87
CA SER A 42 17.70 -21.25 21.43
C SER A 42 18.65 -20.64 22.47
N GLY A 43 18.18 -20.36 23.70
CA GLY A 43 19.03 -20.00 24.83
C GLY A 43 19.13 -18.50 25.14
N ASP A 44 19.48 -17.64 24.18
CA ASP A 44 19.45 -16.17 24.36
C ASP A 44 18.08 -15.58 23.97
N SER A 45 17.04 -16.05 24.64
CA SER A 45 15.66 -15.79 24.25
C SER A 45 15.24 -14.33 24.43
N THR A 46 15.72 -13.66 25.48
CA THR A 46 15.23 -12.32 25.85
C THR A 46 15.70 -11.25 24.88
N GLY A 47 16.97 -11.29 24.47
CA GLY A 47 17.51 -10.36 23.48
C GLY A 47 16.88 -10.54 22.10
N LEU A 48 16.67 -11.79 21.70
CA LEU A 48 16.04 -12.14 20.42
C LEU A 48 14.54 -11.77 20.39
N ILE A 49 13.80 -11.97 21.48
CA ILE A 49 12.39 -11.54 21.58
C ILE A 49 12.28 -10.02 21.50
N ALA A 50 13.17 -9.29 22.16
CA ALA A 50 13.18 -7.83 22.10
C ALA A 50 13.46 -7.32 20.68
N ALA A 51 14.48 -7.86 20.02
CA ALA A 51 14.80 -7.52 18.63
C ALA A 51 13.65 -7.84 17.68
N PHE A 52 13.02 -9.01 17.82
CA PHE A 52 11.85 -9.39 17.03
C PHE A 52 10.67 -8.43 17.26
N ALA A 53 10.39 -8.06 18.51
CA ALA A 53 9.31 -7.13 18.83
C ALA A 53 9.56 -5.74 18.20
N ASP A 54 10.78 -5.23 18.29
CA ASP A 54 11.18 -3.95 17.69
C ASP A 54 11.04 -4.01 16.15
N ASP A 55 11.50 -5.10 15.51
CA ASP A 55 11.38 -5.30 14.06
C ASP A 55 9.92 -5.37 13.59
N VAL A 56 9.05 -6.08 14.34
CA VAL A 56 7.62 -6.15 14.06
C VAL A 56 6.97 -4.77 14.24
N HIS A 57 7.35 -4.03 15.28
CA HIS A 57 6.82 -2.69 15.52
C HIS A 57 7.17 -1.73 14.37
N ASP A 58 8.42 -1.74 13.93
CA ASP A 58 8.89 -0.92 12.82
C ASP A 58 8.20 -1.28 11.50
N ALA A 59 8.09 -2.58 11.19
CA ALA A 59 7.41 -3.05 9.98
C ALA A 59 5.92 -2.69 9.97
N LEU A 60 5.23 -2.80 11.12
CA LEU A 60 3.82 -2.41 11.25
C LEU A 60 3.63 -0.88 11.14
N ARG A 61 4.56 -0.09 11.67
CA ARG A 61 4.55 1.37 11.52
C ARG A 61 4.69 1.78 10.06
N GLU A 62 5.60 1.14 9.33
CA GLU A 62 5.81 1.36 7.90
C GLU A 62 4.57 0.94 7.09
N ALA A 63 4.00 -0.23 7.38
CA ALA A 63 2.75 -0.70 6.78
C ALA A 63 1.59 0.27 7.00
N ARG A 64 1.46 0.82 8.21
CA ARG A 64 0.43 1.82 8.51
C ARG A 64 0.61 3.09 7.68
N ALA A 65 1.84 3.60 7.58
CA ALA A 65 2.12 4.78 6.75
C ALA A 65 1.77 4.50 5.28
N ARG A 66 2.12 3.32 4.78
CA ARG A 66 1.83 2.94 3.39
C ARG A 66 0.34 2.77 3.12
N ILE A 67 -0.42 2.16 4.04
CA ILE A 67 -1.89 2.04 3.94
C ILE A 67 -2.54 3.43 3.85
N VAL A 68 -2.07 4.42 4.59
CA VAL A 68 -2.59 5.80 4.49
C VAL A 68 -2.38 6.37 3.09
N VAL A 69 -1.20 6.19 2.51
CA VAL A 69 -0.90 6.63 1.13
C VAL A 69 -1.81 5.93 0.12
N LEU A 70 -1.91 4.60 0.20
CA LEU A 70 -2.75 3.80 -0.71
C LEU A 70 -4.23 4.19 -0.63
N ARG A 71 -4.75 4.44 0.59
CA ARG A 71 -6.12 4.95 0.78
C ARG A 71 -6.31 6.31 0.13
N GLY A 72 -5.33 7.20 0.21
CA GLY A 72 -5.36 8.50 -0.47
C GLY A 72 -5.47 8.36 -2.00
N MET A 73 -4.78 7.38 -2.60
CA MET A 73 -4.87 7.10 -4.04
C MET A 73 -6.24 6.58 -4.47
N LEU A 74 -6.91 5.83 -3.59
CA LEU A 74 -8.24 5.26 -3.84
C LEU A 74 -9.37 6.28 -3.66
N ALA A 75 -9.19 7.31 -2.82
CA ALA A 75 -10.21 8.31 -2.51
C ALA A 75 -10.45 9.39 -3.62
N GLY A 76 -9.82 9.27 -4.79
CA GLY A 76 -9.94 10.24 -5.88
C GLY A 76 -11.30 10.20 -6.62
N ALA A 77 -11.53 11.19 -7.50
CA ALA A 77 -12.77 11.31 -8.30
C ALA A 77 -13.09 10.05 -9.11
N ASP A 78 -14.37 9.70 -9.22
CA ASP A 78 -14.84 8.49 -9.91
C ASP A 78 -14.32 8.43 -11.37
N PRO A 79 -13.47 7.44 -11.71
CA PRO A 79 -12.95 7.29 -13.06
C PRO A 79 -14.04 7.00 -14.10
N LEU A 80 -15.23 6.54 -13.69
CA LEU A 80 -16.34 6.25 -14.59
C LEU A 80 -17.11 7.48 -15.04
N ASN A 81 -16.83 8.67 -14.50
CA ASN A 81 -17.42 9.93 -14.94
C ASN A 81 -17.17 10.26 -16.43
N VAL A 82 -16.19 9.61 -17.07
CA VAL A 82 -15.99 9.72 -18.54
C VAL A 82 -17.17 9.16 -19.33
N LEU A 83 -17.94 8.23 -18.75
CA LEU A 83 -19.13 7.64 -19.36
C LEU A 83 -20.30 8.64 -19.43
N ASP A 84 -20.27 9.68 -18.60
CA ASP A 84 -21.27 10.76 -18.59
C ASP A 84 -21.07 11.79 -19.72
N THR A 85 -19.98 11.66 -20.49
CA THR A 85 -19.70 12.56 -21.62
C THR A 85 -20.52 12.23 -22.86
N THR A 86 -20.87 13.27 -23.63
CA THR A 86 -21.69 13.11 -24.85
C THR A 86 -20.99 12.22 -25.90
N VAL A 87 -21.76 11.49 -26.71
CA VAL A 87 -21.25 10.55 -27.72
C VAL A 87 -20.27 11.22 -28.69
N ARG A 88 -20.56 12.46 -29.11
CA ARG A 88 -19.70 13.24 -30.03
C ARG A 88 -18.34 13.58 -29.39
N GLN A 89 -18.31 13.78 -28.08
CA GLN A 89 -17.10 14.10 -27.35
C GLN A 89 -16.23 12.86 -27.08
N ARG A 90 -16.87 11.70 -26.84
CA ARG A 90 -16.17 10.40 -26.75
C ARG A 90 -15.55 9.96 -28.07
N ALA A 91 -16.21 10.23 -29.19
CA ALA A 91 -15.73 9.87 -30.53
C ALA A 91 -14.58 10.76 -31.05
N SER A 92 -14.19 11.80 -30.30
CA SER A 92 -13.07 12.67 -30.66
C SER A 92 -11.71 12.10 -30.22
N ASP A 93 -10.62 12.55 -30.84
CA ASP A 93 -9.24 12.19 -30.42
C ASP A 93 -8.95 12.60 -28.96
N ALA A 94 -9.57 13.69 -28.51
CA ALA A 94 -9.55 14.11 -27.11
C ALA A 94 -10.26 13.10 -26.19
N GLY A 95 -11.33 12.45 -26.69
CA GLY A 95 -12.02 11.34 -26.03
C GLY A 95 -11.14 10.09 -25.93
N GLY A 96 -10.44 9.72 -27.01
CA GLY A 96 -9.46 8.62 -27.01
C GLY A 96 -8.31 8.85 -26.02
N THR A 97 -7.74 10.05 -26.02
CA THR A 97 -6.70 10.45 -25.05
C THR A 97 -7.24 10.47 -23.61
N GLY A 98 -8.50 10.86 -23.42
CA GLY A 98 -9.20 10.77 -22.14
C GLY A 98 -9.34 9.33 -21.65
N ALA A 99 -9.78 8.42 -22.52
CA ALA A 99 -9.95 7.00 -22.20
C ALA A 99 -8.62 6.34 -21.80
N ALA A 100 -7.52 6.63 -22.51
CA ALA A 100 -6.19 6.12 -22.16
C ALA A 100 -5.74 6.58 -20.76
N ARG A 101 -5.98 7.85 -20.40
CA ARG A 101 -5.67 8.37 -19.05
C ARG A 101 -6.51 7.71 -17.96
N VAL A 102 -7.80 7.48 -18.22
CA VAL A 102 -8.69 6.77 -17.29
C VAL A 102 -8.23 5.31 -17.11
N GLN A 103 -7.89 4.63 -18.20
CA GLN A 103 -7.36 3.27 -18.16
C GLN A 103 -6.08 3.18 -17.32
N ALA A 104 -5.10 4.06 -17.59
CA ALA A 104 -3.85 4.10 -16.81
C ALA A 104 -4.13 4.33 -15.31
N ARG A 105 -5.05 5.25 -14.98
CA ARG A 105 -5.45 5.51 -13.60
C ARG A 105 -6.12 4.30 -12.93
N LEU A 106 -7.01 3.59 -13.63
CA LEU A 106 -7.68 2.40 -13.11
C LEU A 106 -6.70 1.26 -12.83
N VAL A 107 -5.69 1.07 -13.68
CA VAL A 107 -4.62 0.08 -13.46
C VAL A 107 -3.89 0.38 -12.15
N VAL A 108 -3.45 1.63 -11.96
CA VAL A 108 -2.77 2.09 -10.74
C VAL A 108 -3.67 1.93 -9.50
N GLN A 109 -4.96 2.24 -9.60
CA GLN A 109 -5.90 2.06 -8.49
C GLN A 109 -6.12 0.59 -8.13
N ALA A 110 -6.21 -0.30 -9.13
CA ALA A 110 -6.36 -1.73 -8.91
C ALA A 110 -5.11 -2.32 -8.23
N GLU A 111 -3.91 -1.88 -8.63
CA GLU A 111 -2.66 -2.27 -7.98
C GLU A 111 -2.62 -1.77 -6.52
N ALA A 112 -2.97 -0.51 -6.28
CA ALA A 112 -3.02 0.07 -4.95
C ALA A 112 -4.02 -0.67 -4.03
N ALA A 113 -5.19 -1.05 -4.55
CA ALA A 113 -6.18 -1.82 -3.80
C ALA A 113 -5.66 -3.21 -3.41
N ARG A 114 -4.98 -3.92 -4.33
CA ARG A 114 -4.36 -5.22 -4.04
C ARG A 114 -3.24 -5.09 -3.00
N ALA A 115 -2.38 -4.08 -3.13
CA ALA A 115 -1.32 -3.82 -2.16
C ALA A 115 -1.90 -3.53 -0.76
N LEU A 116 -2.95 -2.71 -0.69
CA LEU A 116 -3.62 -2.39 0.57
C LEU A 116 -4.21 -3.62 1.24
N ALA A 117 -4.92 -4.48 0.49
CA ALA A 117 -5.49 -5.71 1.04
C ALA A 117 -4.39 -6.63 1.61
N ARG A 118 -3.32 -6.86 0.84
CA ARG A 118 -2.18 -7.67 1.28
C ARG A 118 -1.52 -7.14 2.56
N LEU A 119 -1.25 -5.84 2.62
CA LEU A 119 -0.63 -5.23 3.80
C LEU A 119 -1.53 -5.29 5.04
N ALA A 120 -2.85 -5.11 4.85
CA ALA A 120 -3.81 -5.21 5.95
C ALA A 120 -3.89 -6.64 6.52
N ASP A 121 -3.92 -7.66 5.65
CA ASP A 121 -3.94 -9.06 6.07
C ASP A 121 -2.66 -9.45 6.82
N LEU A 122 -1.49 -9.05 6.29
CA LEU A 122 -0.20 -9.30 6.92
C LEU A 122 -0.09 -8.61 8.28
N ALA A 123 -0.47 -7.34 8.37
CA ALA A 123 -0.48 -6.60 9.63
C ALA A 123 -1.43 -7.25 10.66
N GLY A 124 -2.61 -7.70 10.22
CA GLY A 124 -3.55 -8.43 11.07
C GLY A 124 -2.98 -9.73 11.64
N SER A 125 -2.16 -10.44 10.86
CA SER A 125 -1.52 -11.69 11.30
C SER A 125 -0.40 -11.48 12.33
N LEU A 126 0.28 -10.33 12.29
CA LEU A 126 1.40 -10.01 13.17
C LEU A 126 1.00 -9.41 14.52
N ALA A 127 -0.15 -8.73 14.59
CA ALA A 127 -0.57 -8.06 15.83
C ALA A 127 -0.62 -9.01 17.05
N PRO A 128 -1.17 -10.24 16.97
CA PRO A 128 -1.14 -11.18 18.10
C PRO A 128 0.28 -11.58 18.52
N LYS A 129 1.20 -11.73 17.56
CA LYS A 129 2.59 -12.11 17.83
C LYS A 129 3.36 -11.01 18.56
N LEU A 130 3.12 -9.75 18.20
CA LEU A 130 3.71 -8.61 18.91
C LEU A 130 3.25 -8.57 20.37
N PHE A 131 1.94 -8.70 20.62
CA PHE A 131 1.41 -8.73 22.00
C PHE A 131 1.94 -9.92 22.80
N GLU A 132 2.18 -11.06 22.16
CA GLU A 132 2.80 -12.22 22.79
C GLU A 132 4.27 -11.94 23.15
N ALA A 133 5.05 -11.39 22.21
CA ALA A 133 6.44 -11.02 22.45
C ALA A 133 6.57 -9.99 23.59
N ASP A 134 5.72 -8.96 23.60
CA ASP A 134 5.67 -7.94 24.65
C ASP A 134 5.36 -8.54 26.03
N ARG A 135 4.42 -9.50 26.09
CA ARG A 135 4.09 -10.19 27.36
C ARG A 135 5.26 -11.02 27.88
N ARG A 136 6.03 -11.65 26.99
CA ARG A 136 7.17 -12.49 27.35
C ARG A 136 8.42 -11.69 27.73
N ARG A 137 8.42 -10.39 27.41
CA ARG A 137 9.48 -9.44 27.79
C ARG A 137 9.32 -8.92 29.22
N GLY A 138 8.08 -8.78 29.71
CA GLY A 138 7.74 -8.25 31.04
C GLY A 138 7.70 -9.32 32.12
#